data_AF-A0A2E0C6F1-F1
#
_entry.id   AF-A0A2E0C6F1-F1
#
_cell.length_a   1.000
_cell.length_b   1.000
_cell.length_c   1.000
_cell.angle_alpha   90.00
_cell.angle_beta   90.00
_cell.angle_gamma   90.00
#
_symmetry.space_group_name_H-M   'P 1'
#
loop_
_entity.id
_entity.type
_entity.pdbx_description
1 polymer ?
#
loop_
_entity_poly.entity_id
_entity_poly.type
_entity_poly.pdbx_seq_one_letter_code
_entity_poly.pdbx_strand_id
1 'polypeptide(L)'
;MILSNNLRNSYEQQIIFKVIKTANFNVLKKNEVPGAVSIDLKPSNFKQLKFEYKALAPNYKLIQSLKKKIINEEKFISQYELQLNELNSKNVYEHLKCLTGEFEPVLMCHGPSTKFCYRHLVADWFEENLNLKIQEFNKPNFKRKKGYLVKINEPSLFNQDENKIG
;
A
#
# COMPACT_ATOMS: atom_id res chain seq x y z
N MET A 1 -4.30 -15.00 -41.89
CA MET A 1 -3.33 -14.86 -40.79
C MET A 1 -3.54 -13.54 -40.03
N ILE A 2 -4.75 -13.28 -39.52
CA ILE A 2 -5.12 -12.01 -38.82
C ILE A 2 -5.89 -12.29 -37.50
N LEU A 3 -6.07 -13.55 -37.11
CA LEU A 3 -6.84 -13.91 -35.91
C LEU A 3 -6.01 -13.97 -34.61
N SER A 4 -4.68 -13.84 -34.67
CA SER A 4 -3.81 -14.02 -33.50
C SER A 4 -3.44 -12.72 -32.75
N ASN A 5 -3.68 -11.54 -33.34
CA ASN A 5 -3.31 -10.27 -32.70
C ASN A 5 -4.41 -9.66 -31.82
N ASN A 6 -5.69 -9.98 -32.09
CA ASN A 6 -6.81 -9.47 -31.28
C ASN A 6 -7.03 -10.23 -29.98
N LEU A 7 -6.64 -11.52 -29.91
CA LEU A 7 -6.68 -12.29 -28.66
C LEU A 7 -5.54 -11.89 -27.71
N ARG A 8 -4.38 -11.46 -28.22
CA ARG A 8 -3.27 -10.96 -27.35
C ARG A 8 -3.64 -9.68 -26.60
N ASN A 9 -4.43 -8.80 -27.23
CA ASN A 9 -4.89 -7.54 -26.63
C ASN A 9 -5.98 -7.72 -25.56
N SER A 10 -6.66 -8.86 -25.48
CA SER A 10 -7.68 -9.11 -24.43
C SER A 10 -7.11 -9.62 -23.10
N TYR A 11 -5.83 -10.02 -23.05
CA TYR A 11 -5.17 -10.47 -21.81
C TYR A 11 -4.40 -9.34 -21.10
N GLU A 12 -4.15 -8.21 -21.75
CA GLU A 12 -3.31 -7.13 -21.21
C GLU A 12 -4.01 -6.17 -20.23
N GLN A 13 -5.29 -6.35 -19.90
CA GLN A 13 -6.00 -5.47 -18.96
C GLN A 13 -6.85 -6.20 -17.90
N GLN A 14 -6.58 -7.48 -17.65
CA GLN A 14 -7.05 -8.07 -16.40
C GLN A 14 -6.12 -7.60 -15.28
N ILE A 15 -6.53 -6.55 -14.55
CA ILE A 15 -5.95 -6.22 -13.25
C ILE A 15 -5.98 -7.50 -12.41
N ILE A 16 -4.82 -8.14 -12.24
CA ILE A 16 -4.71 -9.29 -11.36
C ILE A 16 -4.81 -8.71 -9.95
N PHE A 17 -5.92 -8.97 -9.27
CA PHE A 17 -6.04 -8.74 -7.83
C PHE A 17 -5.08 -9.69 -7.11
N LYS A 18 -3.78 -9.39 -7.14
CA LYS A 18 -2.83 -10.10 -6.30
C LYS A 18 -3.06 -9.65 -4.86
N VAL A 19 -3.14 -10.67 -4.03
CA VAL A 19 -3.78 -10.67 -2.72
C VAL A 19 -2.76 -10.16 -1.71
N ILE A 20 -2.52 -8.84 -1.70
CA ILE A 20 -1.77 -8.13 -0.66
C ILE A 20 -2.55 -6.88 -0.26
N LYS A 21 -2.59 -6.60 1.04
CA LYS A 21 -3.28 -5.44 1.62
C LYS A 21 -2.35 -4.61 2.48
N THR A 22 -2.79 -3.39 2.81
CA THR A 22 -2.20 -2.57 3.86
C THR A 22 -3.15 -2.40 5.04
N ALA A 23 -2.62 -2.22 6.24
CA ALA A 23 -3.42 -1.89 7.40
C ALA A 23 -2.63 -1.11 8.45
N ASN A 24 -3.35 -0.49 9.38
CA ASN A 24 -2.78 0.03 10.62
C ASN A 24 -2.87 -1.04 11.73
N PHE A 25 -1.89 -1.09 12.65
CA PHE A 25 -1.93 -2.05 13.76
C PHE A 25 -3.19 -1.99 14.63
N ASN A 26 -3.91 -0.85 14.72
CA ASN A 26 -5.16 -0.78 15.47
C ASN A 26 -6.25 -1.72 14.93
N VAL A 27 -6.15 -2.18 13.69
CA VAL A 27 -7.04 -3.23 13.14
C VAL A 27 -6.96 -4.51 14.00
N LEU A 28 -5.78 -4.84 14.52
CA LEU A 28 -5.53 -6.02 15.34
C LEU A 28 -6.26 -5.99 16.69
N LYS A 29 -6.66 -4.81 17.18
CA LYS A 29 -7.40 -4.68 18.46
C LYS A 29 -8.79 -5.31 18.43
N LYS A 30 -9.37 -5.48 17.24
CA LYS A 30 -10.76 -5.93 17.05
C LYS A 30 -10.89 -7.05 16.03
N ASN A 31 -9.81 -7.45 15.36
CA ASN A 31 -9.83 -8.41 14.28
C ASN A 31 -8.61 -9.32 14.38
N GLU A 32 -8.77 -10.58 14.03
CA GLU A 32 -7.66 -11.46 13.73
C GLU A 32 -7.24 -11.24 12.27
N VAL A 33 -5.93 -11.07 12.06
CA VAL A 33 -5.35 -10.88 10.72
C VAL A 33 -4.17 -11.84 10.61
N PRO A 34 -4.40 -13.12 10.22
CA PRO A 34 -3.38 -14.16 10.26
C PRO A 34 -2.13 -13.86 9.42
N GLY A 35 -2.30 -13.20 8.26
CA GLY A 35 -1.20 -12.78 7.39
C GLY A 35 -0.64 -11.40 7.71
N ALA A 36 -0.82 -10.88 8.92
CA ALA A 36 -0.28 -9.57 9.30
C ALA A 36 1.25 -9.58 9.37
N VAL A 37 1.89 -8.63 8.66
CA VAL A 37 3.35 -8.47 8.59
C VAL A 37 3.73 -7.06 9.02
N SER A 38 4.56 -6.93 10.06
CA SER A 38 5.17 -5.64 10.44
C SER A 38 6.15 -5.19 9.37
N ILE A 39 6.04 -3.96 8.90
CA ILE A 39 7.08 -3.29 8.10
C ILE A 39 7.71 -2.11 8.87
N ASP A 40 7.64 -2.13 10.20
CA ASP A 40 8.20 -1.11 11.07
C ASP A 40 9.58 -1.56 11.59
N LEU A 41 10.50 -0.61 11.77
CA LEU A 41 11.80 -0.90 12.40
C LEU A 41 11.65 -1.38 13.85
N LYS A 42 10.60 -0.90 14.53
CA LYS A 42 10.33 -1.25 15.92
C LYS A 42 9.43 -2.50 15.96
N PRO A 43 9.68 -3.41 16.91
CA PRO A 43 8.79 -4.54 17.12
C PRO A 43 7.41 -4.05 17.53
N SER A 44 6.40 -4.78 17.12
CA SER A 44 5.02 -4.53 17.51
C SER A 44 4.72 -5.18 18.85
N ASN A 45 3.94 -4.50 19.71
CA ASN A 45 3.53 -5.06 21.00
C ASN A 45 2.29 -5.97 20.89
N PHE A 46 1.80 -6.23 19.67
CA PHE A 46 0.62 -7.06 19.44
C PHE A 46 0.99 -8.54 19.38
N LYS A 47 0.55 -9.34 20.36
CA LYS A 47 0.85 -10.78 20.46
C LYS A 47 0.50 -11.59 19.20
N GLN A 48 -0.52 -11.15 18.47
CA GLN A 48 -0.98 -11.81 17.24
C GLN A 48 -0.13 -11.49 15.99
N LEU A 49 0.75 -10.49 16.06
CA LEU A 49 1.63 -10.15 14.94
C LEU A 49 2.90 -11.01 15.02
N LYS A 50 2.96 -12.06 14.20
CA LYS A 50 4.06 -13.03 14.21
C LYS A 50 5.16 -12.73 13.20
N PHE A 51 4.84 -11.97 12.15
CA PHE A 51 5.71 -11.77 11.00
C PHE A 51 6.24 -10.34 10.96
N GLU A 52 7.53 -10.20 10.63
CA GLU A 52 8.20 -8.91 10.42
C GLU A 52 9.00 -8.94 9.12
N TYR A 53 8.97 -7.84 8.36
CA TYR A 53 9.69 -7.67 7.10
C TYR A 53 10.40 -6.30 7.09
N LYS A 54 11.48 -6.19 7.85
CA LYS A 54 12.17 -4.90 8.10
C LYS A 54 12.85 -4.30 6.89
N ALA A 55 13.10 -5.08 5.83
CA ALA A 55 13.64 -4.55 4.59
C ALA A 55 12.71 -3.52 3.92
N LEU A 56 11.40 -3.60 4.18
CA LEU A 56 10.39 -2.62 3.74
C LEU A 56 10.19 -1.47 4.74
N ALA A 57 11.04 -1.34 5.76
CA ALA A 57 10.99 -0.19 6.66
C ALA A 57 11.94 0.90 6.15
N PRO A 58 11.54 2.19 6.17
CA PRO A 58 12.47 3.28 5.91
C PRO A 58 13.62 3.22 6.92
N ASN A 59 14.85 3.46 6.48
CA ASN A 59 15.99 3.43 7.39
C ASN A 59 15.85 4.47 8.52
N TYR A 60 16.50 4.18 9.65
CA TYR A 60 16.36 4.99 10.86
C TYR A 60 16.71 6.46 10.65
N LYS A 61 17.78 6.76 9.89
CA LYS A 61 18.21 8.12 9.59
C LYS A 61 17.10 8.90 8.88
N LEU A 62 16.45 8.29 7.90
CA LEU A 62 15.38 8.91 7.13
C LEU A 62 14.16 9.24 7.99
N ILE A 63 13.72 8.28 8.82
CA ILE A 63 12.61 8.47 9.78
C ILE A 63 12.93 9.61 10.75
N GLN A 64 14.15 9.63 11.31
CA GLN A 64 14.56 10.63 12.29
C GLN A 64 14.70 12.03 11.66
N SER A 65 15.21 12.13 10.43
CA SER A 65 15.30 13.40 9.72
C SER A 65 13.92 14.01 9.46
N LEU A 66 12.93 13.21 9.05
CA LEU A 66 11.55 13.70 8.90
C LEU A 66 10.96 14.12 10.25
N LYS A 67 11.12 13.30 11.30
CA LYS A 67 10.63 13.59 12.65
C LYS A 67 11.22 14.89 13.23
N LYS A 68 12.51 15.14 12.98
CA LYS A 68 13.23 16.35 13.41
C LYS A 68 13.01 17.54 12.47
N LYS A 69 12.18 17.40 11.43
CA LYS A 69 11.93 18.42 10.39
C LYS A 69 13.20 18.91 9.68
N ILE A 70 14.24 18.06 9.62
CA ILE A 70 15.46 18.30 8.84
C ILE A 70 15.16 18.16 7.34
N ILE A 71 14.24 17.25 7.00
CA ILE A 71 13.69 17.07 5.66
C ILE A 71 12.17 17.17 5.70
N ASN A 72 11.57 17.53 4.57
CA ASN A 72 10.13 17.49 4.37
C ASN A 72 9.67 16.13 3.80
N GLU A 73 8.35 15.96 3.63
CA GLU A 73 7.76 14.71 3.10
C GLU A 73 8.21 14.41 1.67
N GLU A 74 8.36 15.43 0.80
CA GLU A 74 8.80 15.22 -0.58
C GLU A 74 10.22 14.66 -0.64
N LYS A 75 11.12 15.21 0.17
CA LYS A 75 12.49 14.70 0.28
C LYS A 75 12.51 13.31 0.92
N PHE A 76 11.63 13.04 1.87
CA PHE A 76 11.48 11.70 2.43
C PHE A 76 11.03 10.70 1.35
N ILE A 77 10.00 11.02 0.57
CA ILE A 77 9.47 10.14 -0.49
C ILE A 77 10.57 9.80 -1.48
N SER A 78 11.26 10.80 -2.04
CA SER A 78 12.33 10.56 -3.01
C SER A 78 13.48 9.72 -2.47
N GLN A 79 13.91 9.93 -1.22
CA GLN A 79 14.96 9.13 -0.61
C GLN A 79 14.50 7.71 -0.27
N TYR A 80 13.24 7.55 0.13
CA TYR A 80 12.69 6.24 0.44
C TYR A 80 12.44 5.40 -0.81
N GLU A 81 12.03 6.02 -1.90
CA GLU A 81 11.89 5.38 -3.21
C GLU A 81 13.22 4.81 -3.71
N LEU A 82 14.32 5.56 -3.56
CA LEU A 82 15.67 5.04 -3.87
C LEU A 82 15.99 3.78 -3.04
N GLN A 83 15.66 3.78 -1.74
CA GLN A 83 15.85 2.62 -0.87
C GLN A 83 15.00 1.41 -1.33
N LEU A 84 13.75 1.64 -1.72
CA LEU A 84 12.88 0.57 -2.22
C LEU A 84 13.37 0.01 -3.55
N ASN A 85 13.93 0.86 -4.43
CA ASN A 85 14.46 0.45 -5.73
C ASN A 85 15.78 -0.33 -5.66
N GLU A 86 16.42 -0.41 -4.49
CA GLU A 86 17.49 -1.37 -4.23
C GLU A 86 16.96 -2.81 -4.05
N LEU A 87 15.64 -2.96 -3.81
CA LEU A 87 14.98 -4.25 -3.66
C LEU A 87 14.35 -4.71 -4.97
N ASN A 88 14.27 -6.03 -5.16
CA ASN A 88 13.50 -6.61 -6.24
C ASN A 88 12.05 -6.87 -5.78
N SER A 89 11.10 -6.08 -6.29
CA SER A 89 9.67 -6.14 -5.92
C SER A 89 9.06 -7.53 -6.06
N LYS A 90 9.39 -8.28 -7.12
CA LYS A 90 8.92 -9.65 -7.34
C LYS A 90 9.43 -10.58 -6.23
N ASN A 91 10.72 -10.55 -5.92
CA ASN A 91 11.31 -11.38 -4.87
C ASN A 91 10.74 -11.03 -3.49
N VAL A 92 10.56 -9.73 -3.20
CA VAL A 92 9.94 -9.29 -1.95
C VAL A 92 8.51 -9.82 -1.84
N TYR A 93 7.72 -9.71 -2.92
CA TYR A 93 6.35 -10.22 -2.95
C TYR A 93 6.28 -11.74 -2.72
N GLU A 94 7.13 -12.51 -3.40
CA GLU A 94 7.20 -13.98 -3.21
C GLU A 94 7.63 -14.33 -1.78
N HIS A 95 8.60 -13.61 -1.21
CA HIS A 95 9.05 -13.85 0.16
C HIS A 95 7.95 -13.51 1.18
N LEU A 96 7.18 -12.44 0.97
CA LEU A 96 6.03 -12.11 1.82
C LEU A 96 4.97 -13.21 1.82
N LYS A 97 4.65 -13.77 0.64
CA LYS A 97 3.73 -14.93 0.55
C LYS A 97 4.29 -16.16 1.27
N CYS A 98 5.57 -16.46 1.06
CA CYS A 98 6.22 -17.57 1.77
C CYS A 98 6.19 -17.37 3.29
N LEU A 99 6.37 -16.14 3.76
CA LEU A 99 6.37 -15.79 5.18
C LEU A 99 4.98 -15.99 5.81
N THR A 100 3.91 -15.63 5.10
CA THR A 100 2.53 -15.76 5.60
C THR A 100 1.87 -17.09 5.24
N GLY A 101 2.51 -17.93 4.44
CA GLY A 101 2.02 -19.23 4.01
C GLY A 101 0.73 -19.09 3.19
N GLU A 102 -0.32 -19.79 3.63
CA GLU A 102 -1.64 -19.78 2.98
C GLU A 102 -2.41 -18.46 3.18
N PHE A 103 -1.93 -17.57 4.07
CA PHE A 103 -2.62 -16.32 4.37
C PHE A 103 -2.18 -15.17 3.47
N GLU A 104 -3.14 -14.33 3.08
CA GLU A 104 -2.90 -13.05 2.41
C GLU A 104 -1.96 -12.14 3.23
N PRO A 105 -0.81 -11.70 2.67
CA PRO A 105 0.02 -10.71 3.33
C PRO A 105 -0.72 -9.38 3.55
N VAL A 106 -0.69 -8.90 4.80
CA VAL A 106 -1.22 -7.58 5.19
C VAL A 106 -0.09 -6.77 5.80
N LEU A 107 0.43 -5.81 5.04
CA LEU A 107 1.52 -4.94 5.46
C LEU A 107 1.02 -3.92 6.49
N MET A 108 1.63 -3.92 7.66
CA MET A 108 1.19 -3.09 8.79
C MET A 108 2.26 -2.12 9.29
N CYS A 109 1.81 -0.90 9.59
CA CYS A 109 2.58 0.14 10.30
C CYS A 109 1.80 0.73 11.49
N HIS A 110 2.51 1.39 12.42
CA HIS A 110 1.89 2.17 13.51
C HIS A 110 1.11 3.40 13.03
N GLY A 111 1.45 3.97 11.88
CA GLY A 111 0.84 5.21 11.36
C GLY A 111 -0.65 5.04 11.03
N PRO A 112 -1.55 5.93 11.47
CA PRO A 112 -2.98 5.83 11.14
C PRO A 112 -3.23 6.00 9.63
N SER A 113 -4.30 5.40 9.10
CA SER A 113 -4.53 5.38 7.64
C SER A 113 -4.66 6.76 6.99
N THR A 114 -5.16 7.77 7.71
CA THR A 114 -5.42 9.12 7.17
C THR A 114 -4.25 10.09 7.29
N LYS A 115 -3.09 9.64 7.82
CA LYS A 115 -1.86 10.43 7.90
C LYS A 115 -0.83 9.88 6.94
N PHE A 116 0.22 10.65 6.70
CA PHE A 116 1.42 10.18 6.03
C PHE A 116 1.93 8.89 6.70
N CYS A 117 1.97 7.77 5.97
CA CYS A 117 2.70 6.55 6.37
C CYS A 117 3.43 5.96 5.17
N TYR A 118 4.67 5.54 5.37
CA TYR A 118 5.46 4.85 4.37
C TYR A 118 4.85 3.53 3.89
N ARG A 119 3.92 2.91 4.63
CA ARG A 119 3.20 1.73 4.13
C ARG A 119 2.43 2.03 2.85
N HIS A 120 1.95 3.27 2.71
CA HIS A 120 1.24 3.71 1.51
C HIS A 120 2.22 3.86 0.35
N LEU A 121 3.44 4.35 0.62
CA LEU A 121 4.51 4.40 -0.38
C LEU A 121 4.97 3.00 -0.81
N VAL A 122 5.07 2.05 0.12
CA VAL A 122 5.37 0.64 -0.20
C VAL A 122 4.28 0.02 -1.08
N ALA A 123 3.01 0.32 -0.78
CA ALA A 123 1.92 -0.14 -1.63
C ALA A 123 1.98 0.47 -3.03
N ASP A 124 2.15 1.79 -3.15
CA ASP A 124 2.32 2.47 -4.44
C ASP A 124 3.48 1.82 -5.23
N TRP A 125 4.63 1.58 -4.58
CA TRP A 125 5.78 0.91 -5.18
C TRP A 125 5.47 -0.50 -5.71
N PHE A 126 4.69 -1.31 -4.97
CA PHE A 126 4.26 -2.62 -5.47
C PHE A 126 3.27 -2.52 -6.63
N GLU A 127 2.30 -1.60 -6.55
CA GLU A 127 1.30 -1.39 -7.62
C GLU A 127 2.00 -1.01 -8.93
N GLU A 128 2.95 -0.08 -8.88
CA GLU A 128 3.74 0.38 -10.03
C GLU A 128 4.63 -0.72 -10.62
N ASN A 129 5.32 -1.50 -9.78
CA ASN A 129 6.30 -2.48 -10.26
C ASN A 129 5.70 -3.83 -10.67
N LEU A 130 4.54 -4.21 -10.12
CA LEU A 130 3.94 -5.53 -10.32
C LEU A 130 2.57 -5.49 -11.01
N ASN A 131 2.09 -4.30 -11.39
CA ASN A 131 0.77 -4.05 -11.99
C ASN A 131 -0.37 -4.64 -11.14
N LEU A 132 -0.36 -4.31 -9.85
CA LEU A 132 -1.30 -4.83 -8.84
C LEU A 132 -2.22 -3.73 -8.34
N LYS A 133 -3.30 -4.14 -7.66
CA LYS A 133 -4.15 -3.25 -6.87
C LYS A 133 -4.17 -3.68 -5.41
N ILE A 134 -3.60 -2.86 -4.54
CA ILE A 134 -3.44 -3.10 -3.11
C ILE A 134 -4.48 -2.30 -2.36
N GLN A 135 -5.37 -2.96 -1.63
CA GLN A 135 -6.39 -2.27 -0.84
C GLN A 135 -5.94 -2.06 0.61
N GLU A 136 -6.46 -1.01 1.24
CA GLU A 136 -6.38 -0.90 2.69
C GLU A 136 -7.48 -1.78 3.32
N PHE A 137 -7.11 -2.54 4.34
CA PHE A 137 -7.99 -3.50 5.01
C PHE A 137 -9.30 -2.83 5.47
N ASN A 138 -10.43 -3.40 5.05
CA ASN A 138 -11.79 -2.91 5.29
C ASN A 138 -12.04 -1.45 4.82
N LYS A 139 -11.29 -0.97 3.82
CA LYS A 139 -11.40 0.40 3.29
C LYS A 139 -11.30 0.45 1.76
N PRO A 140 -12.31 -0.07 1.03
CA PRO A 140 -12.28 -0.13 -0.44
C PRO A 140 -12.38 1.24 -1.12
N ASN A 141 -13.01 2.24 -0.49
CA ASN A 141 -13.33 3.53 -1.11
C ASN A 141 -12.22 4.59 -0.89
N PHE A 142 -10.97 4.15 -0.98
CA PHE A 142 -9.82 5.01 -0.77
C PHE A 142 -8.77 4.80 -1.85
N LYS A 143 -8.09 5.89 -2.21
CA LYS A 143 -6.94 5.91 -3.11
C LYS A 143 -5.71 6.42 -2.39
N ARG A 144 -4.53 5.96 -2.81
CA ARG A 144 -3.28 6.48 -2.30
C ARG A 144 -2.82 7.70 -3.09
N LYS A 145 -2.12 8.61 -2.42
CA LYS A 145 -1.46 9.77 -3.03
C LYS A 145 -0.33 10.24 -2.13
N LYS A 146 0.93 10.16 -2.59
CA LYS A 146 2.12 10.69 -1.89
C LYS A 146 2.19 10.26 -0.42
N GLY A 147 1.94 8.98 -0.13
CA GLY A 147 2.01 8.44 1.23
C GLY A 147 0.77 8.69 2.10
N TYR A 148 -0.32 9.19 1.52
CA TYR A 148 -1.62 9.37 2.19
C TYR A 148 -2.69 8.46 1.61
N LEU A 149 -3.69 8.12 2.42
CA LEU A 149 -4.93 7.48 1.99
C LEU A 149 -6.05 8.52 1.91
N VAL A 150 -6.56 8.77 0.71
CA VAL A 150 -7.56 9.80 0.39
C VAL A 150 -8.88 9.13 0.04
N LYS A 151 -9.98 9.58 0.64
CA LYS A 151 -11.31 9.06 0.32
C LYS A 151 -11.64 9.35 -1.14
N ILE A 152 -12.13 8.35 -1.85
CA ILE A 152 -12.72 8.54 -3.17
C ILE A 152 -14.14 9.05 -2.91
N ASN A 153 -14.39 10.30 -3.27
CA ASN A 153 -15.75 10.79 -3.39
C ASN A 153 -16.24 10.29 -4.74
N GLU A 154 -17.24 9.41 -4.74
CA GLU A 154 -17.97 9.14 -5.97
C GLU A 154 -18.63 10.48 -6.39
N PRO A 155 -18.53 10.87 -7.66
CA PRO A 155 -19.29 12.01 -8.14
C PRO A 155 -20.76 11.76 -7.80
N SER A 156 -21.38 12.71 -7.09
CA SER A 156 -22.82 12.71 -6.86
C SER A 156 -23.51 12.55 -8.22
N LEU A 157 -24.36 11.53 -8.37
CA LEU A 157 -25.23 11.39 -9.55
C LEU A 157 -26.17 12.60 -9.71
N PHE A 158 -26.33 13.41 -8.67
CA PHE A 158 -27.01 14.69 -8.71
C PHE A 158 -25.98 15.81 -8.94
N ASN A 159 -25.69 16.09 -10.21
CA ASN A 159 -25.32 17.44 -10.59
C ASN A 159 -26.61 18.25 -10.54
N GLN A 160 -26.66 19.27 -9.68
CA GLN A 160 -27.72 20.28 -9.72
C GLN A 160 -27.45 21.21 -10.91
N ASP A 161 -27.59 20.67 -12.12
CA ASP A 161 -27.75 21.45 -13.35
C ASP A 161 -29.24 21.56 -13.67
N GLU A 162 -30.04 22.00 -12.71
CA GLU A 162 -31.42 22.43 -12.97
C GLU A 162 -31.73 23.71 -12.18
N ASN A 163 -32.09 24.75 -12.94
CA ASN A 163 -32.71 26.03 -12.53
C ASN A 163 -31.80 27.18 -12.12
N LYS A 164 -31.09 27.75 -13.12
CA LYS A 164 -31.06 29.21 -13.33
C LYS A 164 -31.39 29.54 -14.78
N ILE A 165 -32.66 29.40 -15.14
CA ILE A 165 -33.28 30.14 -16.25
C ILE A 165 -34.63 30.60 -15.73
N GLY A 166 -34.82 31.92 -15.63
CA GLY A 166 -36.06 32.57 -15.19
C GLY A 166 -35.83 33.56 -14.07
#